data_AF-A0A2D5Z312-F1
#
_entry.id   AF-A0A2D5Z312-F1
#
_cell.length_a   1.000
_cell.length_b   1.000
_cell.length_c   1.000
_cell.angle_alpha   90.00
_cell.angle_beta   90.00
_cell.angle_gamma   90.00
#
_symmetry.space_group_name_H-M   'P 1'
#
loop_
_entity.id
_entity.type
_entity.pdbx_description
1 polymer ?
#
loop_
_entity_poly.entity_id
_entity_poly.type
_entity_poly.pdbx_seq_one_letter_code
_entity_poly.pdbx_strand_id
1 'polypeptide(L)'
;MYFRIKHLGMSYTYGRFNDVDGSIVVGDAPSDSAFSFTVRTKSVDTHNKDRDKHLRNPDFFNAVQYPTITFKSTGIHAHGDSLHVTGDMTMHGVTRKIDIHLLKMGEGKDPWGDYRIGYSTEFTIKRSDFGMSKMLKAVGDEVDLMVSFEGIKG
;
A
#
# COMPACT_ATOMS: atom_id res chain seq x y z
N MET A 1 -6.46 -0.85 -3.07
CA MET A 1 -5.00 -0.77 -3.35
C MET A 1 -4.68 -1.62 -4.56
N TYR A 2 -4.01 -1.06 -5.57
CA TYR A 2 -3.58 -1.77 -6.77
C TYR A 2 -2.08 -2.01 -6.74
N PHE A 3 -1.64 -3.04 -7.45
CA PHE A 3 -0.23 -3.29 -7.70
C PHE A 3 -0.02 -3.81 -9.12
N ARG A 4 1.22 -3.68 -9.61
CA ARG A 4 1.70 -4.39 -10.80
C ARG A 4 3.10 -4.91 -10.59
N ILE A 5 3.42 -6.00 -11.29
CA ILE A 5 4.73 -6.64 -11.25
C ILE A 5 5.08 -7.23 -12.60
N LYS A 6 6.36 -7.16 -13.00
CA LYS A 6 6.82 -7.75 -14.25
C LYS A 6 6.77 -9.28 -14.19
N HIS A 7 6.30 -9.89 -15.27
CA HIS A 7 6.34 -11.33 -15.51
C HIS A 7 7.25 -11.63 -16.69
N LEU A 8 8.27 -12.47 -16.45
CA LEU A 8 9.33 -12.88 -17.37
C LEU A 8 10.05 -11.72 -18.07
N GLY A 9 9.99 -10.51 -17.49
CA GLY A 9 10.51 -9.28 -18.10
C GLY A 9 9.74 -8.78 -19.33
N MET A 10 8.62 -9.44 -19.69
CA MET A 10 7.90 -9.19 -20.95
C MET A 10 6.62 -8.36 -20.78
N SER A 11 5.89 -8.56 -19.69
CA SER A 11 4.61 -7.88 -19.45
C SER A 11 4.38 -7.63 -17.97
N TYR A 12 3.34 -6.85 -17.65
CA TYR A 12 2.87 -6.65 -16.28
C TYR A 12 1.72 -7.61 -15.97
N THR A 13 1.81 -8.25 -14.80
CA THR A 13 0.64 -8.77 -14.10
C THR A 13 0.10 -7.67 -13.19
N TYR A 14 -1.17 -7.35 -13.33
CA TYR A 14 -1.88 -6.42 -12.46
C TYR A 14 -2.65 -7.20 -11.39
N GLY A 15 -2.76 -6.60 -10.21
CA GLY A 15 -3.60 -7.11 -9.14
C GLY A 15 -4.05 -6.00 -8.21
N ARG A 16 -4.89 -6.38 -7.26
CA ARG A 16 -5.39 -5.51 -6.21
C ARG A 16 -5.60 -6.28 -4.92
N PHE A 17 -5.74 -5.52 -3.84
CA PHE A 17 -6.30 -6.02 -2.59
C PHE A 17 -7.69 -5.42 -2.41
N ASN A 18 -8.67 -6.30 -2.19
CA ASN A 18 -10.08 -5.93 -2.07
C ASN A 18 -10.49 -5.55 -0.63
N ASP A 19 -9.68 -5.89 0.37
CA ASP A 19 -9.95 -5.63 1.79
C ASP A 19 -8.79 -4.80 2.35
N VAL A 20 -9.03 -3.49 2.40
CA VAL A 20 -8.09 -2.46 2.82
C VAL A 20 -8.81 -1.52 3.77
N ASP A 21 -8.18 -1.26 4.91
CA ASP A 21 -8.59 -0.28 5.90
C ASP A 21 -7.47 0.74 6.09
N GLY A 22 -7.81 1.98 6.42
CA GLY A 22 -6.83 3.03 6.62
C GLY A 22 -7.38 4.21 7.40
N SER A 23 -6.46 4.99 7.96
CA SER A 23 -6.77 6.17 8.76
C SER A 23 -5.82 7.30 8.42
N ILE A 24 -6.38 8.51 8.39
CA ILE A 24 -5.63 9.77 8.30
C ILE A 24 -6.01 10.61 9.51
N VAL A 25 -5.01 11.18 10.17
CA VAL A 25 -5.17 12.29 11.09
C VAL A 25 -4.51 13.49 10.45
N VAL A 26 -5.26 14.59 10.29
CA VAL A 26 -4.74 15.84 9.72
C VAL A 26 -4.58 16.84 10.86
N GLY A 27 -3.34 17.10 11.25
CA GLY A 27 -3.01 18.11 12.26
C GLY A 27 -2.85 19.52 11.69
N ASP A 28 -2.61 20.49 12.55
CA ASP A 28 -2.40 21.90 12.15
C ASP A 28 -1.13 22.08 11.32
N ALA A 29 -0.07 21.33 11.64
CA ALA A 29 1.11 21.18 10.81
C ALA A 29 1.20 19.76 10.21
N PRO A 30 1.91 19.58 9.08
CA PRO A 30 2.17 18.25 8.51
C PRO A 30 2.79 17.27 9.51
N SER A 31 3.70 17.75 10.38
CA SER A 31 4.35 16.95 11.42
C SER A 31 3.39 16.40 12.49
N ASP A 32 2.22 17.01 12.65
CA ASP A 32 1.19 16.60 13.61
C ASP A 32 0.18 15.63 12.97
N SER A 33 0.35 15.35 11.66
CA SER A 33 -0.50 14.43 10.92
C SER A 33 0.00 12.99 11.05
N ALA A 34 -0.89 12.03 10.87
CA ALA A 34 -0.56 10.61 10.87
C ALA A 34 -1.30 9.88 9.74
N PHE A 35 -0.62 8.90 9.14
CA PHE A 35 -1.17 8.04 8.10
C PHE A 35 -0.90 6.57 8.42
N SER A 36 -1.91 5.72 8.26
CA SER A 36 -1.74 4.28 8.40
C SER A 36 -2.72 3.52 7.51
N PHE A 37 -2.33 2.31 7.11
CA PHE A 37 -3.22 1.36 6.44
C PHE A 37 -2.96 -0.07 6.89
N THR A 38 -3.99 -0.90 6.78
CA THR A 38 -3.94 -2.35 6.93
C THR A 38 -4.60 -3.00 5.72
N VAL A 39 -3.91 -3.97 5.12
CA VAL A 39 -4.42 -4.75 3.99
C VAL A 39 -4.54 -6.20 4.42
N ARG A 40 -5.67 -6.86 4.17
CA ARG A 40 -5.80 -8.31 4.40
C ARG A 40 -5.20 -9.06 3.23
N THR A 41 -4.14 -9.83 3.46
CA THR A 41 -3.41 -10.54 2.39
C THR A 41 -4.28 -11.55 1.64
N LYS A 42 -5.25 -12.17 2.34
CA LYS A 42 -6.25 -13.05 1.71
C LYS A 42 -7.08 -12.38 0.60
N SER A 43 -7.17 -11.05 0.59
CA SER A 43 -7.99 -10.30 -0.37
C SER A 43 -7.30 -10.03 -1.71
N VAL A 44 -6.09 -10.57 -1.91
CA VAL A 44 -5.39 -10.48 -3.20
C VAL A 44 -6.27 -11.04 -4.32
N ASP A 45 -6.34 -10.27 -5.40
CA ASP A 45 -7.14 -10.53 -6.60
C ASP A 45 -6.35 -10.06 -7.82
N THR A 46 -5.96 -11.02 -8.64
CA THR A 46 -5.29 -10.81 -9.93
C THR A 46 -6.18 -11.22 -11.10
N HIS A 47 -7.49 -11.38 -10.85
CA HIS A 47 -8.46 -11.91 -11.79
C HIS A 47 -8.12 -13.33 -12.30
N ASN A 48 -7.35 -14.11 -11.53
CA ASN A 48 -7.04 -15.50 -11.82
C ASN A 48 -7.05 -16.30 -10.52
N LYS A 49 -8.08 -17.14 -10.35
CA LYS A 49 -8.34 -17.85 -9.10
C LYS A 49 -7.19 -18.77 -8.65
N ASP A 50 -6.54 -19.44 -9.59
CA ASP A 50 -5.43 -20.36 -9.28
C ASP A 50 -4.18 -19.59 -8.85
N ARG A 51 -3.89 -18.48 -9.54
CA ARG A 51 -2.80 -17.57 -9.13
C ARG A 51 -3.08 -16.94 -7.78
N ASP A 52 -4.31 -16.48 -7.53
CA ASP A 52 -4.67 -15.88 -6.24
C ASP A 52 -4.59 -16.90 -5.10
N LYS A 53 -4.97 -18.16 -5.36
CA LYS A 53 -4.76 -19.26 -4.41
C LYS A 53 -3.27 -19.47 -4.13
N HIS A 54 -2.43 -19.48 -5.17
CA HIS A 54 -0.98 -19.64 -5.00
C HIS A 54 -0.34 -18.46 -4.25
N LEU A 55 -0.75 -17.22 -4.54
CA LEU A 55 -0.26 -16.02 -3.87
C LEU A 55 -0.54 -16.04 -2.35
N ARG A 56 -1.63 -16.69 -1.90
CA ARG A 56 -1.97 -16.81 -0.48
C ARG A 56 -1.16 -17.88 0.26
N ASN A 57 -0.46 -18.75 -0.44
CA ASN A 57 0.29 -19.88 0.15
C ASN A 57 1.67 -19.44 0.70
N PRO A 58 2.38 -20.34 1.43
CA PRO A 58 3.70 -20.06 2.01
C PRO A 58 4.80 -19.67 1.03
N ASP A 59 4.66 -19.96 -0.26
CA ASP A 59 5.61 -19.51 -1.30
C ASP A 59 5.55 -17.99 -1.55
N PHE A 60 4.48 -17.31 -1.12
CA PHE A 60 4.23 -15.87 -1.36
C PHE A 60 3.76 -15.14 -0.09
N PHE A 61 2.51 -14.67 -0.03
CA PHE A 61 2.04 -13.87 1.11
C PHE A 61 1.93 -14.68 2.39
N ASN A 62 1.84 -16.01 2.30
CA ASN A 62 1.61 -16.91 3.44
C ASN A 62 0.47 -16.37 4.33
N ALA A 63 -0.70 -16.19 3.73
CA ALA A 63 -1.80 -15.40 4.30
C ALA A 63 -2.36 -15.98 5.61
N VAL A 64 -2.08 -17.25 5.91
CA VAL A 64 -2.43 -17.87 7.21
C VAL A 64 -1.51 -17.37 8.32
N GLN A 65 -0.20 -17.33 8.06
CA GLN A 65 0.79 -16.88 9.05
C GLN A 65 0.90 -15.36 9.12
N TYR A 66 0.78 -14.69 7.98
CA TYR A 66 0.88 -13.23 7.83
C TYR A 66 -0.42 -12.70 7.21
N PRO A 67 -1.50 -12.56 8.01
CA PRO A 67 -2.83 -12.20 7.50
C PRO A 67 -2.91 -10.74 7.04
N THR A 68 -1.93 -9.90 7.40
CA THR A 68 -1.95 -8.47 7.13
C THR A 68 -0.63 -7.94 6.58
N ILE A 69 -0.75 -6.96 5.70
CA ILE A 69 0.29 -5.98 5.41
C ILE A 69 -0.11 -4.68 6.11
N THR A 70 0.81 -4.01 6.78
CA THR A 70 0.53 -2.76 7.50
C THR A 70 1.51 -1.68 7.14
N PHE A 71 1.09 -0.43 7.20
CA PHE A 71 1.95 0.74 7.14
C PHE A 71 1.56 1.72 8.25
N LYS A 72 2.56 2.33 8.90
CA LYS A 72 2.36 3.40 9.87
C LYS A 72 3.39 4.49 9.67
N SER A 73 2.94 5.73 9.48
CA SER A 73 3.82 6.90 9.39
C SER A 73 4.64 7.10 10.66
N THR A 74 5.91 7.44 10.48
CA THR A 74 6.86 7.83 11.53
C THR A 74 7.31 9.29 11.39
N GLY A 75 7.08 9.91 10.23
CA GLY A 75 7.34 11.33 9.99
C GLY A 75 6.61 11.80 8.74
N ILE A 76 6.10 13.02 8.78
CA ILE A 76 5.40 13.67 7.67
C ILE A 76 5.93 15.09 7.51
N HIS A 77 6.32 15.43 6.29
CA HIS A 77 6.86 16.75 5.94
C HIS A 77 6.17 17.29 4.71
N ALA A 78 5.93 18.60 4.67
CA ALA A 78 5.49 19.25 3.44
C ALA A 78 6.61 19.23 2.40
N HIS A 79 6.24 19.00 1.15
CA HIS A 79 7.12 19.06 0.00
C HIS A 79 6.36 19.69 -1.18
N GLY A 80 6.41 21.02 -1.26
CA GLY A 80 5.55 21.79 -2.15
C GLY A 80 4.06 21.52 -1.84
N ASP A 81 3.31 21.12 -2.87
CA ASP A 81 1.88 20.78 -2.76
C ASP A 81 1.63 19.31 -2.35
N SER A 82 2.69 18.58 -1.97
CA SER A 82 2.65 17.17 -1.58
C SER A 82 3.11 16.96 -0.14
N LEU A 83 2.81 15.79 0.42
CA LEU A 83 3.37 15.34 1.69
C LEU A 83 4.39 14.24 1.43
N HIS A 84 5.59 14.41 1.95
CA HIS A 84 6.58 13.35 2.05
C HIS A 84 6.36 12.60 3.38
N VAL A 85 6.08 11.31 3.31
CA VAL A 85 5.74 10.48 4.46
C VAL A 85 6.74 9.34 4.58
N THR A 86 7.50 9.33 5.66
CA THR A 86 8.34 8.19 6.05
C THR A 86 7.54 7.31 6.99
N GLY A 87 7.52 5.99 6.79
CA GLY A 87 6.84 5.08 7.70
C GLY A 87 7.36 3.65 7.68
N ASP A 88 6.88 2.88 8.64
CA ASP A 88 7.22 1.47 8.79
C ASP A 88 6.17 0.62 8.09
N MET A 89 6.57 -0.05 7.02
CA MET A 89 5.78 -1.06 6.33
C MET A 89 6.14 -2.45 6.87
N THR A 90 5.14 -3.25 7.23
CA THR A 90 5.33 -4.66 7.57
C THR A 90 4.61 -5.53 6.56
N MET A 91 5.34 -6.45 5.94
CA MET A 91 4.82 -7.48 5.04
C MET A 91 5.58 -8.79 5.30
N HIS A 92 4.86 -9.91 5.30
CA HIS A 92 5.47 -11.24 5.44
C HIS A 92 6.38 -11.37 6.68
N GLY A 93 5.97 -10.76 7.80
CA GLY A 93 6.68 -10.78 9.08
C GLY A 93 7.91 -9.86 9.16
N VAL A 94 8.25 -9.14 8.10
CA VAL A 94 9.42 -8.25 8.05
C VAL A 94 8.96 -6.79 8.01
N THR A 95 9.60 -5.95 8.81
CA THR A 95 9.37 -4.49 8.83
C THR A 95 10.50 -3.76 8.10
N ARG A 96 10.13 -2.82 7.24
CA ARG A 96 11.04 -1.92 6.51
C ARG A 96 10.52 -0.50 6.59
N LYS A 97 11.44 0.43 6.76
CA LYS A 97 11.16 1.86 6.59
C LYS A 97 11.07 2.15 5.10
N ILE A 98 9.98 2.81 4.69
CA ILE A 98 9.77 3.26 3.32
C ILE A 98 9.34 4.72 3.32
N ASP A 99 9.65 5.40 2.22
CA ASP A 99 9.24 6.76 1.95
C ASP A 99 8.19 6.76 0.84
N ILE A 100 7.09 7.48 1.07
CA ILE A 100 6.00 7.63 0.10
C ILE A 100 5.67 9.12 -0.08
N HIS A 101 5.27 9.49 -1.30
CA HIS A 101 4.82 10.83 -1.62
C HIS A 101 3.31 10.84 -1.77
N LEU A 102 2.60 11.51 -0.87
CA LEU A 102 1.15 11.69 -0.96
C LEU A 102 0.85 12.99 -1.72
N LEU A 103 0.17 12.85 -2.86
CA LEU A 103 -0.36 13.96 -3.63
C LEU A 103 -1.79 14.22 -3.18
N LYS A 104 -2.08 15.47 -2.78
CA LYS A 104 -3.46 15.87 -2.46
C LYS A 104 -4.27 15.94 -3.74
N MET A 105 -5.36 15.20 -3.79
CA MET A 105 -6.25 15.14 -4.96
C MET A 105 -7.38 16.18 -4.87
N GLY A 106 -7.80 16.50 -3.65
CA GLY A 106 -8.88 17.44 -3.37
C GLY A 106 -9.34 17.35 -1.92
N GLU A 107 -10.17 18.29 -1.51
CA GLU A 107 -10.86 18.28 -0.23
C GLU A 107 -12.17 19.08 -0.32
N GLY A 108 -13.10 18.81 0.59
CA GLY A 108 -14.36 19.54 0.64
C GLY A 108 -15.44 18.85 1.45
N LYS A 109 -16.58 19.51 1.57
CA LYS A 109 -17.79 18.89 2.14
C LYS A 109 -18.31 17.83 1.20
N ASP A 110 -18.59 16.65 1.73
CA ASP A 110 -19.24 15.58 1.00
C ASP A 110 -20.78 15.71 1.02
N PRO A 111 -21.51 14.93 0.21
CA PRO A 111 -22.98 14.94 0.20
C PRO A 111 -23.66 14.46 1.50
N TRP A 112 -22.91 13.92 2.46
CA TRP A 112 -23.41 13.36 3.72
C TRP A 112 -23.16 14.29 4.93
N GLY A 113 -22.46 15.41 4.72
CA GLY A 113 -22.23 16.45 5.72
C GLY A 113 -20.84 16.45 6.35
N ASP A 114 -20.01 15.45 6.04
CA ASP A 114 -18.63 15.37 6.52
C ASP A 114 -17.68 16.20 5.64
N TYR A 115 -16.53 16.58 6.18
CA TYR A 115 -15.45 17.16 5.38
C TYR A 115 -14.44 16.07 5.02
N ARG A 116 -14.19 15.84 3.72
CA ARG A 116 -13.26 14.84 3.23
C ARG A 116 -12.00 15.47 2.66
N ILE A 117 -10.90 14.73 2.73
CA ILE A 117 -9.65 15.03 2.05
C ILE A 117 -9.12 13.76 1.37
N GLY A 118 -8.74 13.88 0.09
CA GLY A 118 -8.28 12.79 -0.75
C GLY A 118 -6.79 12.86 -1.06
N TYR A 119 -6.11 11.73 -1.00
CA TYR A 119 -4.71 11.58 -1.37
C TYR A 119 -4.49 10.40 -2.32
N SER A 120 -3.47 10.52 -3.16
CA SER A 120 -2.96 9.43 -3.99
C SER A 120 -1.45 9.30 -3.86
N THR A 121 -0.94 8.09 -4.02
CA THR A 121 0.49 7.80 -4.05
C THR A 121 0.78 6.61 -4.94
N GLU A 122 1.95 6.67 -5.57
CA GLU A 122 2.56 5.54 -6.25
C GLU A 122 3.99 5.37 -5.73
N PHE A 123 4.36 4.14 -5.40
CA PHE A 123 5.70 3.82 -4.92
C PHE A 123 6.05 2.38 -5.24
N THR A 124 7.35 2.09 -5.29
CA THR A 124 7.87 0.76 -5.61
C THR A 124 8.54 0.17 -4.38
N ILE A 125 8.27 -1.10 -4.11
CA ILE A 125 9.00 -1.90 -3.11
C ILE A 125 9.68 -3.08 -3.78
N LYS A 126 10.68 -3.67 -3.14
CA LYS A 126 11.18 -5.00 -3.50
C LYS A 126 10.56 -6.04 -2.59
N ARG A 127 9.89 -7.04 -3.15
CA ARG A 127 9.27 -8.10 -2.34
C ARG A 127 10.30 -8.98 -1.63
N SER A 128 11.52 -9.08 -2.18
CA SER A 128 12.64 -9.78 -1.54
C SER A 128 13.08 -9.14 -0.22
N ASP A 129 12.98 -7.80 -0.08
CA ASP A 129 13.31 -7.09 1.16
C ASP A 129 12.44 -7.52 2.35
N PHE A 130 11.26 -8.08 2.06
CA PHE A 130 10.30 -8.61 3.02
C PHE A 130 10.33 -10.15 3.13
N GLY A 131 11.33 -10.80 2.53
CA GLY A 131 11.50 -12.26 2.59
C GLY A 131 10.69 -13.04 1.54
N MET A 132 9.97 -12.37 0.64
CA MET A 132 9.23 -13.02 -0.43
C MET A 132 10.09 -13.16 -1.69
N SER A 133 11.01 -14.14 -1.70
CA SER A 133 12.05 -14.30 -2.74
C SER A 133 11.78 -15.42 -3.77
N LYS A 134 10.62 -16.07 -3.72
CA LYS A 134 10.28 -17.17 -4.62
C LYS A 134 10.17 -16.70 -6.08
N MET A 135 10.72 -17.44 -7.05
CA MET A 135 10.61 -17.17 -8.50
C MET A 135 11.20 -15.83 -9.01
N LEU A 136 12.18 -15.21 -8.34
CA LEU A 136 12.74 -13.90 -8.75
C LEU A 136 13.26 -13.83 -10.20
N LYS A 137 13.63 -14.96 -10.81
CA LYS A 137 14.02 -15.01 -12.23
C LYS A 137 12.85 -14.87 -13.20
N ALA A 138 11.65 -15.28 -12.78
CA ALA A 138 10.46 -15.32 -13.63
C ALA A 138 9.40 -14.27 -13.25
N VAL A 139 9.37 -13.86 -11.98
CA VAL A 139 8.47 -12.86 -11.43
C VAL A 139 9.34 -11.79 -10.81
N GLY A 140 9.17 -10.54 -11.25
CA GLY A 140 10.02 -9.42 -10.86
C GLY A 140 10.18 -9.26 -9.35
N ASP A 141 11.21 -8.52 -8.94
CA ASP A 141 11.41 -8.19 -7.52
C ASP A 141 10.68 -6.89 -7.15
N GLU A 142 10.71 -5.92 -8.06
CA GLU A 142 10.01 -4.65 -7.92
C GLU A 142 8.51 -4.82 -8.11
N VAL A 143 7.76 -4.32 -7.14
CA VAL A 143 6.30 -4.24 -7.13
C VAL A 143 5.94 -2.77 -7.06
N ASP A 144 5.27 -2.27 -8.09
CA ASP A 144 4.70 -0.93 -8.08
C ASP A 144 3.35 -1.01 -7.37
N LEU A 145 3.13 -0.14 -6.39
CA LEU A 145 1.88 0.02 -5.67
C LEU A 145 1.24 1.34 -6.05
N MET A 146 -0.08 1.31 -6.26
CA MET A 146 -0.90 2.49 -6.53
C MET A 146 -2.02 2.54 -5.49
N VAL A 147 -2.04 3.60 -4.70
CA VAL A 147 -2.96 3.77 -3.57
C VAL A 147 -3.64 5.12 -3.70
N SER A 148 -4.97 5.12 -3.59
CA SER A 148 -5.78 6.33 -3.50
C SER A 148 -6.84 6.12 -2.43
N PHE A 149 -7.07 7.13 -1.60
CA PHE A 149 -7.95 7.06 -0.44
C PHE A 149 -8.46 8.43 -0.03
N GLU A 150 -9.59 8.45 0.65
CA GLU A 150 -10.19 9.64 1.26
C GLU A 150 -10.29 9.44 2.77
N GLY A 151 -9.91 10.44 3.54
CA GLY A 151 -10.13 10.51 4.98
C GLY A 151 -11.25 11.50 5.32
N ILE A 152 -11.95 11.25 6.43
CA ILE A 152 -12.87 12.22 7.03
C ILE A 152 -12.06 13.08 8.00
N LYS A 153 -12.16 14.40 7.87
CA LYS A 153 -11.58 15.36 8.80
C LYS A 153 -12.53 15.49 10.00
N GLY A 154 -12.07 15.03 11.16
CA GLY A 154 -12.74 15.19 12.46
C GLY A 154 -12.30 16.43 13.22
#